data_AF-I0QL12-F1
#
_entry.id   AF-I0QL12-F1
#
_cell.length_a   1.000
_cell.length_b   1.000
_cell.length_c   1.000
_cell.angle_alpha   90.00
_cell.angle_beta   90.00
_cell.angle_gamma   90.00
#
_symmetry.space_group_name_H-M   'P 1'
#
loop_
_entity.id
_entity.type
_entity.pdbx_description
1 polymer ?
#
loop_
_entity_poly.entity_id
_entity_poly.type
_entity_poly.pdbx_seq_one_letter_code
_entity_poly.pdbx_strand_id
1 'polypeptide(L)'
;ANAVGFAIAERTLAAQFNREGHDIVNHHTYAFMGDGCMMEGISHEVCSLAGTMKLGKLTAFYDDNGISIDGHVEGWFTDDTAARFEAYNWHVIRHVDGHNPDAIKAAIEESHKVTDKPTLILCKTIIGFGSPNKAGTHEVHGAALGADEVAATRKAIGWNYPPFEIPQDIYAQWDAKEAGKAKEAAWNDKFAAYAKAHPELAKEFDRRVNGELPLNWETEAQKFIEGLQAKPANIASRKASQNTLEAFGKILPEFLGGSADLAPSNLTMWSGSKSIGDDNAGNYIHYGVREFGMTAITNGIALHGGFLPYSATFLMFVEYARNAVRMAALMKIRNVFVYTHDSIGLGEDGPTHQPVEQL
;
A
#
# COMPACT_ATOMS: atom_id res chain seq x y z
N ALA A 1 -5.64 0.02 -0.41
CA ALA A 1 -4.62 -0.05 -1.49
C ALA A 1 -3.20 0.27 -1.02
N ASN A 2 -2.91 1.46 -0.47
CA ASN A 2 -1.53 1.80 -0.05
C ASN A 2 -0.95 0.80 0.96
N ALA A 3 -1.75 0.32 1.92
CA ALA A 3 -1.35 -0.72 2.87
C ALA A 3 -0.90 -2.03 2.19
N VAL A 4 -1.52 -2.42 1.08
CA VAL A 4 -1.05 -3.57 0.28
C VAL A 4 0.33 -3.27 -0.31
N GLY A 5 0.57 -2.04 -0.77
CA GLY A 5 1.89 -1.59 -1.21
C GLY A 5 2.95 -1.59 -0.10
N PHE A 6 2.61 -1.17 1.12
CA PHE A 6 3.50 -1.27 2.29
C PHE A 6 3.90 -2.71 2.59
N ALA A 7 2.93 -3.63 2.60
CA ALA A 7 3.18 -5.04 2.87
C ALA A 7 3.98 -5.72 1.75
N ILE A 8 3.76 -5.34 0.48
CA ILE A 8 4.59 -5.79 -0.65
C ILE A 8 6.03 -5.30 -0.46
N ALA A 9 6.22 -4.01 -0.15
CA ALA A 9 7.54 -3.43 0.02
C ALA A 9 8.29 -4.08 1.19
N GLU A 10 7.65 -4.28 2.35
CA GLU A 10 8.25 -4.97 3.50
C GLU A 10 8.74 -6.37 3.12
N ARG A 11 7.86 -7.18 2.52
CA ARG A 11 8.16 -8.56 2.13
C ARG A 11 9.30 -8.64 1.13
N THR A 12 9.27 -7.78 0.11
CA THR A 12 10.31 -7.74 -0.94
C THR A 12 11.64 -7.25 -0.38
N LEU A 13 11.63 -6.22 0.47
CA LEU A 13 12.84 -5.66 1.08
C LEU A 13 13.47 -6.66 2.06
N ALA A 14 12.65 -7.36 2.86
CA ALA A 14 13.09 -8.45 3.72
C ALA A 14 13.75 -9.56 2.92
N ALA A 15 13.14 -10.01 1.82
CA ALA A 15 13.71 -11.05 0.95
C ALA A 15 15.04 -10.61 0.30
N GLN A 16 15.19 -9.32 -0.02
CA GLN A 16 16.43 -8.78 -0.61
C GLN A 16 17.56 -8.63 0.42
N PHE A 17 17.25 -8.19 1.65
CA PHE A 17 18.26 -7.74 2.62
C PHE A 17 18.46 -8.65 3.84
N ASN A 18 17.45 -9.37 4.33
CA ASN A 18 17.65 -10.24 5.48
C ASN A 18 18.62 -11.37 5.13
N ARG A 19 19.43 -11.77 6.10
CA ARG A 19 20.42 -12.86 5.99
C ARG A 19 20.27 -13.77 7.20
N GLU A 20 20.84 -14.97 7.13
CA GLU A 20 20.81 -15.90 8.26
C GLU A 20 21.37 -15.22 9.53
N GLY A 21 20.58 -15.21 10.61
CA GLY A 21 20.92 -14.52 11.86
C GLY A 21 20.71 -12.99 11.85
N HIS A 22 20.26 -12.40 10.74
CA HIS A 22 20.07 -10.96 10.58
C HIS A 22 18.76 -10.60 9.87
N ASP A 23 17.69 -10.45 10.66
CA ASP A 23 16.40 -9.93 10.20
C ASP A 23 16.30 -8.43 10.48
N ILE A 24 16.79 -7.61 9.54
CA ILE A 24 16.76 -6.15 9.65
C ILE A 24 15.46 -5.52 9.13
N VAL A 25 14.72 -6.21 8.27
CA VAL A 25 13.36 -5.83 7.84
C VAL A 25 12.38 -6.84 8.40
N ASN A 26 11.55 -6.40 9.34
CA ASN A 26 10.53 -7.24 9.97
C ASN A 26 9.47 -6.41 10.68
N HIS A 27 8.47 -5.94 9.94
CA HIS A 27 7.38 -5.14 10.52
C HIS A 27 6.02 -5.49 9.91
N HIS A 28 4.97 -5.18 10.67
CA HIS A 28 3.59 -5.39 10.24
C HIS A 28 3.04 -4.15 9.53
N THR A 29 2.05 -4.37 8.67
CA THR A 29 1.18 -3.32 8.13
C THR A 29 -0.24 -3.52 8.67
N TYR A 30 -0.74 -2.51 9.38
CA TYR A 30 -2.12 -2.48 9.87
C TYR A 30 -2.95 -1.44 9.10
N ALA A 31 -4.20 -1.78 8.78
CA ALA A 31 -5.12 -0.86 8.11
C ALA A 31 -6.50 -0.89 8.76
N PHE A 32 -7.10 0.29 8.96
CA PHE A 32 -8.54 0.41 9.26
C PHE A 32 -9.29 0.72 7.97
N MET A 33 -10.47 0.14 7.84
CA MET A 33 -11.38 0.31 6.70
C MET A 33 -12.83 0.21 7.16
N GLY A 34 -13.74 0.91 6.50
CA GLY A 34 -15.19 0.82 6.74
C GLY A 34 -15.96 0.39 5.49
N ASP A 35 -17.29 0.42 5.54
CA ASP A 35 -18.17 -0.02 4.45
C ASP A 35 -17.87 0.66 3.11
N GLY A 36 -17.60 1.98 3.15
CA GLY A 36 -17.21 2.75 1.96
C GLY A 36 -15.99 2.17 1.25
N CYS A 37 -14.98 1.71 2.00
CA CYS A 37 -13.82 1.05 1.41
C CYS A 37 -14.19 -0.32 0.83
N MET A 38 -15.10 -1.06 1.46
CA MET A 38 -15.50 -2.40 1.00
C MET A 38 -16.34 -2.36 -0.28
N MET A 39 -17.17 -1.33 -0.45
CA MET A 39 -17.97 -1.12 -1.65
C MET A 39 -17.13 -0.68 -2.85
N GLU A 40 -16.04 0.07 -2.62
CA GLU A 40 -15.18 0.57 -3.69
C GLU A 40 -14.46 -0.55 -4.44
N GLY A 41 -14.51 -0.51 -5.77
CA GLY A 41 -13.95 -1.56 -6.65
C GLY A 41 -12.45 -1.76 -6.48
N ILE A 42 -11.71 -0.72 -6.11
CA ILE A 42 -10.28 -0.82 -5.81
C ILE A 42 -9.98 -1.78 -4.64
N SER A 43 -10.92 -1.99 -3.71
CA SER A 43 -10.75 -2.98 -2.65
C SER A 43 -10.71 -4.41 -3.19
N HIS A 44 -11.57 -4.73 -4.17
CA HIS A 44 -11.52 -6.02 -4.87
C HIS A 44 -10.16 -6.22 -5.54
N GLU A 45 -9.69 -5.23 -6.30
CA GLU A 45 -8.41 -5.30 -7.01
C GLU A 45 -7.25 -5.63 -6.06
N VAL A 46 -7.07 -4.82 -5.02
CA VAL A 46 -5.88 -4.91 -4.16
C VAL A 46 -5.97 -6.05 -3.15
N CYS A 47 -7.16 -6.39 -2.66
CA CYS A 47 -7.33 -7.52 -1.74
C CYS A 47 -7.21 -8.85 -2.46
N SER A 48 -7.70 -8.95 -3.71
CA SER A 48 -7.45 -10.10 -4.58
C SER A 48 -5.95 -10.32 -4.76
N LEU A 49 -5.21 -9.27 -5.15
CA LEU A 49 -3.76 -9.38 -5.37
C LEU A 49 -2.98 -9.69 -4.08
N ALA A 50 -3.34 -9.08 -2.95
CA ALA A 50 -2.72 -9.35 -1.66
C ALA A 50 -2.84 -10.82 -1.24
N GLY A 51 -3.99 -11.43 -1.54
CA GLY A 51 -4.23 -12.85 -1.31
C GLY A 51 -3.36 -13.77 -2.18
N THR A 52 -3.23 -13.45 -3.48
CA THR A 52 -2.28 -14.12 -4.39
C THR A 52 -0.85 -14.02 -3.88
N MET A 53 -0.47 -12.86 -3.34
CA MET A 53 0.87 -12.59 -2.82
C MET A 53 1.10 -13.10 -1.38
N LYS A 54 0.10 -13.71 -0.72
CA LYS A 54 0.27 -14.30 0.62
C LYS A 54 0.88 -13.33 1.63
N LEU A 55 0.39 -12.10 1.68
CA LEU A 55 0.94 -11.03 2.52
C LEU A 55 0.61 -11.22 4.01
N GLY A 56 1.25 -12.20 4.67
CA GLY A 56 0.98 -12.59 6.07
C GLY A 56 1.15 -11.49 7.12
N LYS A 57 1.92 -10.44 6.83
CA LYS A 57 2.11 -9.29 7.74
C LYS A 57 1.12 -8.15 7.51
N LEU A 58 0.16 -8.32 6.60
CA LEU A 58 -0.96 -7.39 6.40
C LEU A 58 -2.15 -7.83 7.26
N THR A 59 -2.57 -6.98 8.19
CA THR A 59 -3.81 -7.16 8.96
C THR A 59 -4.71 -5.95 8.75
N ALA A 60 -5.93 -6.17 8.26
CA ALA A 60 -6.94 -5.15 8.12
C ALA A 60 -8.03 -5.33 9.19
N PHE A 61 -8.49 -4.23 9.77
CA PHE A 61 -9.65 -4.17 10.64
C PHE A 61 -10.78 -3.52 9.86
N TYR A 62 -11.88 -4.25 9.74
CA TYR A 62 -13.11 -3.74 9.18
C TYR A 62 -13.99 -3.23 10.30
N ASP A 63 -14.23 -1.91 10.30
CA ASP A 63 -15.23 -1.25 11.14
C ASP A 63 -16.63 -1.56 10.59
N ASP A 64 -17.15 -2.71 11.02
CA ASP A 64 -18.42 -3.28 10.57
C ASP A 64 -19.55 -2.75 11.44
N ASN A 65 -19.93 -1.49 11.18
CA ASN A 65 -20.86 -0.72 12.01
C ASN A 65 -22.29 -0.64 11.42
N GLY A 66 -22.49 -1.07 10.18
CA GLY A 66 -23.78 -1.14 9.50
C GLY A 66 -24.33 0.19 8.98
N ILE A 67 -23.52 1.25 8.93
CA ILE A 67 -23.93 2.61 8.57
C ILE A 67 -23.01 3.20 7.50
N SER A 68 -23.62 3.75 6.44
CA SER A 68 -22.98 4.70 5.53
C SER A 68 -23.66 6.07 5.61
N ILE A 69 -23.26 7.02 4.75
CA ILE A 69 -23.82 8.38 4.73
C ILE A 69 -25.34 8.37 4.54
N ASP A 70 -25.84 7.51 3.65
CA ASP A 70 -27.27 7.45 3.31
C ASP A 70 -28.10 6.69 4.36
N GLY A 71 -27.47 6.14 5.40
CA GLY A 71 -28.15 5.40 6.46
C GLY A 71 -27.67 3.96 6.61
N HIS A 72 -28.62 3.09 6.92
CA HIS A 72 -28.44 1.65 7.08
C HIS A 72 -28.03 0.98 5.76
N VAL A 73 -26.91 0.27 5.76
CA VAL A 73 -26.25 -0.20 4.54
C VAL A 73 -27.01 -1.28 3.79
N GLU A 74 -27.94 -1.99 4.42
CA GLU A 74 -28.66 -3.14 3.85
C GLU A 74 -29.46 -2.79 2.59
N GLY A 75 -29.74 -1.49 2.35
CA GLY A 75 -30.38 -1.01 1.13
C GLY A 75 -29.50 -1.05 -0.13
N TRP A 76 -28.17 -1.08 0.00
CA TRP A 76 -27.23 -1.00 -1.13
C TRP A 76 -25.96 -1.86 -0.97
N PHE A 77 -25.69 -2.41 0.21
CA PHE A 77 -24.53 -3.26 0.49
C PHE A 77 -24.94 -4.45 1.35
N THR A 78 -24.94 -5.64 0.72
CA THR A 78 -25.40 -6.89 1.33
C THR A 78 -24.45 -8.07 1.05
N ASP A 79 -23.19 -7.76 0.71
CA ASP A 79 -22.16 -8.78 0.49
C ASP A 79 -21.96 -9.61 1.76
N ASP A 80 -21.80 -10.93 1.60
CA ASP A 80 -21.06 -11.71 2.59
C ASP A 80 -19.57 -11.33 2.46
N THR A 81 -19.19 -10.26 3.16
CA THR A 81 -17.83 -9.72 3.13
C THR A 81 -16.81 -10.74 3.61
N ALA A 82 -17.17 -11.58 4.58
CA ALA A 82 -16.26 -12.61 5.06
C ALA A 82 -15.99 -13.66 3.97
N ALA A 83 -17.04 -14.19 3.32
CA ALA A 83 -16.90 -15.13 2.22
C ALA A 83 -16.14 -14.53 1.03
N ARG A 84 -16.37 -13.24 0.73
CA ARG A 84 -15.63 -12.51 -0.31
C ARG A 84 -14.13 -12.51 -0.05
N PHE A 85 -13.70 -12.24 1.18
CA PHE A 85 -12.28 -12.21 1.54
C PHE A 85 -11.67 -13.61 1.62
N GLU A 86 -12.42 -14.61 2.07
CA GLU A 86 -11.98 -16.01 1.98
C GLU A 86 -11.78 -16.46 0.53
N ALA A 87 -12.64 -16.02 -0.39
CA ALA A 87 -12.47 -16.27 -1.82
C ALA A 87 -11.20 -15.60 -2.39
N TYR A 88 -10.72 -14.52 -1.78
CA TYR A 88 -9.42 -13.94 -2.07
C TYR A 88 -8.26 -14.65 -1.35
N ASN A 89 -8.50 -15.75 -0.62
CA ASN A 89 -7.50 -16.45 0.19
C ASN A 89 -6.93 -15.61 1.36
N TRP A 90 -7.79 -14.84 2.02
CA TRP A 90 -7.46 -14.19 3.29
C TRP A 90 -7.80 -15.10 4.48
N HIS A 91 -7.11 -14.90 5.61
CA HIS A 91 -7.58 -15.36 6.91
C HIS A 91 -8.64 -14.39 7.42
N VAL A 92 -9.77 -14.89 7.89
CA VAL A 92 -10.90 -14.05 8.26
C VAL A 92 -11.37 -14.37 9.66
N ILE A 93 -11.25 -13.40 10.57
CA ILE A 93 -11.73 -13.50 11.95
C ILE A 93 -13.08 -12.77 12.03
N ARG A 94 -14.15 -13.54 12.18
CA ARG A 94 -15.54 -13.04 12.17
C ARG A 94 -16.01 -12.64 13.55
N HIS A 95 -17.00 -11.74 13.59
CA HIS A 95 -17.79 -11.41 14.78
C HIS A 95 -16.96 -10.99 15.99
N VAL A 96 -15.87 -10.26 15.77
CA VAL A 96 -15.09 -9.69 16.87
C VAL A 96 -15.90 -8.53 17.45
N ASP A 97 -16.17 -8.58 18.76
CA ASP A 97 -16.76 -7.44 19.47
C ASP A 97 -15.75 -6.30 19.50
N GLY A 98 -16.00 -5.27 18.68
CA GLY A 98 -15.12 -4.12 18.53
C GLY A 98 -15.09 -3.17 19.73
N HIS A 99 -15.90 -3.43 20.77
CA HIS A 99 -15.88 -2.70 22.04
C HIS A 99 -15.31 -3.54 23.19
N ASN A 100 -14.81 -4.74 22.91
CA ASN A 100 -14.16 -5.63 23.88
C ASN A 100 -12.66 -5.71 23.62
N PRO A 101 -11.81 -5.05 24.45
CA PRO A 101 -10.35 -5.06 24.27
C PRO A 101 -9.73 -6.46 24.27
N ASP A 102 -10.25 -7.41 25.05
CA ASP A 102 -9.72 -8.77 25.11
C ASP A 102 -10.02 -9.55 23.84
N ALA A 103 -11.22 -9.35 23.25
CA ALA A 103 -11.59 -9.95 21.98
C ALA A 103 -10.71 -9.43 20.82
N ILE A 104 -10.47 -8.12 20.78
CA ILE A 104 -9.60 -7.49 19.79
C ILE A 104 -8.16 -7.98 19.94
N LYS A 105 -7.64 -8.03 21.18
CA LYS A 105 -6.30 -8.55 21.47
C LYS A 105 -6.13 -9.99 21.02
N ALA A 106 -7.10 -10.87 21.33
CA ALA A 106 -7.08 -12.25 20.89
C ALA A 106 -7.06 -12.38 19.36
N ALA A 107 -7.85 -11.55 18.65
CA ALA A 107 -7.88 -11.54 17.19
C ALA A 107 -6.54 -11.07 16.58
N ILE A 108 -5.89 -10.07 17.17
CA ILE A 108 -4.55 -9.61 16.74
C ILE A 108 -3.50 -10.70 16.97
N GLU A 109 -3.51 -11.33 18.15
CA GLU A 109 -2.58 -12.43 18.46
C GLU A 109 -2.80 -13.66 17.57
N GLU A 110 -4.05 -13.91 17.15
CA GLU A 110 -4.36 -14.93 16.16
C GLU A 110 -3.83 -14.55 14.77
N SER A 111 -4.00 -13.31 14.33
CA SER A 111 -3.51 -12.87 13.01
C SER A 111 -2.00 -13.02 12.87
N HIS A 112 -1.24 -12.82 13.95
CA HIS A 112 0.22 -13.00 13.95
C HIS A 112 0.67 -14.45 13.76
N LYS A 113 -0.20 -15.43 14.03
CA LYS A 113 0.10 -16.86 13.84
C LYS A 113 -0.10 -17.29 12.39
N VAL A 114 -0.81 -16.51 11.59
CA VAL A 114 -1.07 -16.80 10.17
C VAL A 114 -0.07 -16.04 9.31
N THR A 115 0.99 -16.71 8.90
CA THR A 115 2.12 -16.06 8.21
C THR A 115 2.04 -16.14 6.68
N ASP A 116 1.10 -16.91 6.12
CA ASP A 116 0.97 -17.20 4.69
C ASP A 116 -0.29 -16.61 4.05
N LYS A 117 -1.08 -15.83 4.81
CA LYS A 117 -2.27 -15.13 4.31
C LYS A 117 -2.42 -13.76 4.97
N PRO A 118 -2.82 -12.72 4.22
CA PRO A 118 -3.28 -11.50 4.85
C PRO A 118 -4.52 -11.79 5.71
N THR A 119 -4.71 -11.02 6.79
CA THR A 119 -5.83 -11.22 7.73
C THR A 119 -6.83 -10.06 7.66
N LEU A 120 -8.13 -10.38 7.65
CA LEU A 120 -9.22 -9.44 7.88
C LEU A 120 -9.89 -9.76 9.21
N ILE A 121 -9.96 -8.77 10.09
CA ILE A 121 -10.66 -8.83 11.38
C ILE A 121 -11.95 -8.04 11.25
N LEU A 122 -13.10 -8.71 11.35
CA LEU A 122 -14.41 -8.08 11.25
C LEU A 122 -14.85 -7.64 12.65
N CYS A 123 -14.64 -6.36 12.94
CA CYS A 123 -14.97 -5.75 14.21
C CYS A 123 -16.40 -5.21 14.13
N LYS A 124 -17.33 -5.85 14.82
CA LYS A 124 -18.69 -5.30 15.02
C LYS A 124 -18.60 -4.14 16.00
N THR A 125 -18.93 -2.94 15.53
CA THR A 125 -18.91 -1.73 16.34
C THR A 125 -20.26 -1.01 16.28
N ILE A 126 -20.36 0.11 17.00
CA ILE A 126 -21.51 1.00 16.97
C ILE A 126 -20.94 2.37 16.64
N ILE A 127 -21.28 2.92 15.47
CA ILE A 127 -20.82 4.25 15.09
C ILE A 127 -21.29 5.28 16.14
N GLY A 128 -20.39 6.17 16.56
CA GLY A 128 -20.71 7.15 17.61
C GLY A 128 -20.93 6.54 19.00
N PHE A 129 -20.36 5.36 19.28
CA PHE A 129 -20.45 4.69 20.59
C PHE A 129 -20.29 5.67 21.77
N GLY A 130 -21.20 5.57 22.73
CA GLY A 130 -21.29 6.45 23.89
C GLY A 130 -22.29 7.61 23.74
N SER A 131 -22.65 8.02 22.52
CA SER A 131 -23.70 9.02 22.29
C SER A 131 -25.09 8.44 22.57
N PRO A 132 -25.82 8.91 23.60
CA PRO A 132 -27.10 8.31 23.96
C PRO A 132 -28.18 8.46 22.89
N ASN A 133 -28.18 9.57 22.13
CA ASN A 133 -29.25 9.87 21.20
C ASN A 133 -28.87 9.60 19.73
N LYS A 134 -27.58 9.49 19.41
CA LYS A 134 -27.12 9.38 18.02
C LYS A 134 -26.21 8.18 17.74
N ALA A 135 -25.82 7.39 18.74
CA ALA A 135 -25.07 6.16 18.47
C ALA A 135 -25.87 5.21 17.56
N GLY A 136 -25.19 4.61 16.58
CA GLY A 136 -25.82 3.69 15.62
C GLY A 136 -26.59 4.38 14.49
N THR A 137 -26.50 5.70 14.34
CA THR A 137 -27.19 6.44 13.27
C THR A 137 -26.20 7.09 12.30
N HIS A 138 -26.64 7.41 11.08
CA HIS A 138 -25.79 8.12 10.10
C HIS A 138 -25.51 9.58 10.49
N GLU A 139 -26.25 10.14 11.46
CA GLU A 139 -26.08 11.54 11.90
C GLU A 139 -24.72 11.82 12.54
N VAL A 140 -24.04 10.79 13.06
CA VAL A 140 -22.71 10.93 13.69
C VAL A 140 -21.55 10.83 12.70
N HIS A 141 -21.80 10.56 11.42
CA HIS A 141 -20.75 10.32 10.43
C HIS A 141 -19.94 11.57 10.09
N GLY A 142 -20.62 12.67 9.74
CA GLY A 142 -19.99 13.83 9.11
C GLY A 142 -20.26 15.17 9.80
N ALA A 143 -20.95 15.17 10.95
CA ALA A 143 -21.36 16.39 11.64
C ALA A 143 -20.96 16.35 13.13
N ALA A 144 -20.68 17.52 13.69
CA ALA A 144 -20.47 17.65 15.13
C ALA A 144 -21.74 17.23 15.89
N LEU A 145 -21.56 16.51 17.01
CA LEU A 145 -22.69 16.01 17.81
C LEU A 145 -23.60 17.13 18.34
N GLY A 146 -23.00 18.29 18.68
CA GLY A 146 -23.64 19.40 19.38
C GLY A 146 -23.29 19.41 20.87
N ALA A 147 -23.33 20.59 21.51
CA ALA A 147 -22.87 20.75 22.89
C ALA A 147 -23.65 19.89 23.90
N ASP A 148 -24.98 19.84 23.76
CA ASP A 148 -25.85 19.04 24.64
C ASP A 148 -25.57 17.54 24.50
N GLU A 149 -25.43 17.06 23.27
CA GLU A 149 -25.13 15.65 23.00
C GLU A 149 -23.73 15.28 23.50
N VAL A 150 -22.74 16.16 23.32
CA VAL A 150 -21.39 15.96 23.86
C VAL A 150 -21.41 15.86 25.41
N ALA A 151 -22.21 16.67 26.09
CA ALA A 151 -22.38 16.59 27.54
C ALA A 151 -23.06 15.27 27.96
N ALA A 152 -24.08 14.83 27.21
CA ALA A 152 -24.74 13.56 27.42
C ALA A 152 -23.80 12.36 27.20
N THR A 153 -23.00 12.38 26.14
CA THR A 153 -21.97 11.37 25.84
C THR A 153 -20.96 11.25 26.96
N ARG A 154 -20.40 12.39 27.43
CA ARG A 154 -19.45 12.41 28.56
C ARG A 154 -20.02 11.72 29.79
N LYS A 155 -21.28 12.04 30.15
CA LYS A 155 -21.97 11.40 31.26
C LYS A 155 -22.15 9.90 31.05
N ALA A 156 -22.51 9.48 29.83
CA ALA A 156 -22.75 8.07 29.50
C ALA A 156 -21.47 7.21 29.57
N ILE A 157 -20.33 7.73 29.12
CA ILE A 157 -19.04 7.02 29.16
C ILE A 157 -18.26 7.25 30.45
N GLY A 158 -18.80 8.02 31.40
CA GLY A 158 -18.12 8.35 32.66
C GLY A 158 -16.90 9.28 32.51
N TRP A 159 -16.83 10.06 31.43
CA TRP A 159 -15.73 10.99 31.17
C TRP A 159 -15.99 12.35 31.83
N ASN A 160 -15.34 12.60 32.96
CA ASN A 160 -15.56 13.79 33.79
C ASN A 160 -14.61 14.96 33.50
N TYR A 161 -13.75 14.85 32.48
CA TYR A 161 -12.77 15.90 32.16
C TYR A 161 -13.29 16.89 31.10
N PRO A 162 -12.96 18.19 31.23
CA PRO A 162 -13.23 19.22 30.23
C PRO A 162 -12.72 18.90 28.81
N PRO A 163 -13.19 19.63 27.78
CA PRO A 163 -12.63 19.53 26.43
C PRO A 163 -11.12 19.75 26.42
N PHE A 164 -10.40 18.86 25.75
CA PHE A 164 -8.94 18.90 25.58
C PHE A 164 -8.12 18.76 26.89
N GLU A 165 -8.76 18.38 28.00
CA GLU A 165 -8.07 18.01 29.24
C GLU A 165 -7.87 16.49 29.29
N ILE A 166 -6.62 16.07 29.33
CA ILE A 166 -6.23 14.67 29.48
C ILE A 166 -5.41 14.53 30.76
N PRO A 167 -5.88 13.72 31.74
CA PRO A 167 -5.17 13.45 32.98
C PRO A 167 -3.78 12.86 32.79
N GLN A 168 -2.89 13.15 33.74
CA GLN A 168 -1.50 12.70 33.67
C GLN A 168 -1.34 11.17 33.77
N ASP A 169 -2.22 10.49 34.51
CA ASP A 169 -2.24 9.03 34.63
C ASP A 169 -2.70 8.35 33.34
N ILE A 170 -3.64 8.96 32.59
CA ILE A 170 -4.00 8.52 31.25
C ILE A 170 -2.82 8.74 30.30
N TYR A 171 -2.21 9.93 30.27
CA TYR A 171 -1.01 10.17 29.46
C TYR A 171 0.11 9.16 29.75
N ALA A 172 0.38 8.86 31.02
CA ALA A 172 1.42 7.91 31.40
C ALA A 172 1.16 6.48 30.90
N GLN A 173 -0.10 6.06 30.75
CA GLN A 173 -0.46 4.77 30.18
C GLN A 173 -0.34 4.73 28.65
N TRP A 174 -0.53 5.87 27.98
CA TRP A 174 -0.47 5.99 26.52
C TRP A 174 0.93 6.36 25.99
N ASP A 175 1.82 6.86 26.84
CA ASP A 175 3.16 7.29 26.43
C ASP A 175 3.99 6.10 25.92
N ALA A 176 4.33 6.16 24.63
CA ALA A 176 5.11 5.13 23.95
C ALA A 176 6.56 5.53 23.71
N LYS A 177 7.05 6.66 24.24
CA LYS A 177 8.40 7.18 23.91
C LYS A 177 9.50 6.24 24.40
N GLU A 178 9.44 5.82 25.66
CA GLU A 178 10.46 4.92 26.22
C GLU A 178 10.45 3.54 25.55
N ALA A 179 9.26 2.97 25.33
CA ALA A 179 9.12 1.70 24.62
C ALA A 179 9.58 1.79 23.16
N GLY A 180 9.26 2.88 22.46
CA GLY A 180 9.70 3.15 21.09
C GLY A 180 11.22 3.29 21.00
N LYS A 181 11.80 4.14 21.85
CA LYS A 181 13.27 4.32 21.95
C LYS A 181 14.00 3.01 22.23
N ALA A 182 13.47 2.17 23.12
CA ALA A 182 14.08 0.88 23.43
C ALA A 182 14.01 -0.08 22.23
N LYS A 183 12.88 -0.16 21.52
CA LYS A 183 12.73 -0.99 20.31
C LYS A 183 13.64 -0.52 19.18
N GLU A 184 13.73 0.78 18.96
CA GLU A 184 14.59 1.36 17.93
C GLU A 184 16.08 1.18 18.27
N ALA A 185 16.49 1.40 19.52
CA ALA A 185 17.86 1.13 19.94
C ALA A 185 18.25 -0.33 19.72
N ALA A 186 17.37 -1.27 20.08
CA ALA A 186 17.60 -2.69 19.81
C ALA A 186 17.68 -3.02 18.31
N TRP A 187 16.92 -2.31 17.46
CA TRP A 187 17.03 -2.43 16.01
C TRP A 187 18.34 -1.85 15.49
N ASN A 188 18.79 -0.70 16.00
CA ASN A 188 20.06 -0.09 15.64
C ASN A 188 21.25 -1.01 15.97
N ASP A 189 21.21 -1.71 17.10
CA ASP A 189 22.22 -2.71 17.45
C ASP A 189 22.22 -3.89 16.45
N LYS A 190 21.02 -4.36 16.04
CA LYS A 190 20.90 -5.39 14.99
C LYS A 190 21.44 -4.91 13.65
N PHE A 191 21.14 -3.67 13.26
CA PHE A 191 21.62 -3.08 12.01
C PHE A 191 23.13 -2.85 12.04
N ALA A 192 23.72 -2.44 13.17
CA ALA A 192 25.16 -2.32 13.31
C ALA A 192 25.86 -3.68 13.18
N ALA A 193 25.31 -4.74 13.77
CA ALA A 193 25.80 -6.10 13.59
C ALA A 193 25.68 -6.57 12.13
N TYR A 194 24.55 -6.27 11.47
CA TYR A 194 24.33 -6.55 10.06
C TYR A 194 25.34 -5.81 9.17
N ALA A 195 25.58 -4.53 9.40
CA ALA A 195 26.54 -3.73 8.64
C ALA A 195 27.98 -4.23 8.76
N LYS A 196 28.34 -4.77 9.94
CA LYS A 196 29.64 -5.42 10.12
C LYS A 196 29.76 -6.73 9.33
N ALA A 197 28.70 -7.52 9.27
CA ALA A 197 28.67 -8.80 8.56
C ALA A 197 28.47 -8.65 7.04
N HIS A 198 27.75 -7.62 6.61
CA HIS A 198 27.28 -7.39 5.25
C HIS A 198 27.42 -5.91 4.83
N PRO A 199 28.66 -5.36 4.79
CA PRO A 199 28.88 -3.92 4.62
C PRO A 199 28.28 -3.35 3.33
N GLU A 200 28.42 -4.04 2.20
CA GLU A 200 27.87 -3.58 0.92
C GLU A 200 26.34 -3.57 0.92
N LEU A 201 25.71 -4.59 1.51
CA LEU A 201 24.24 -4.65 1.59
C LEU A 201 23.69 -3.61 2.58
N ALA A 202 24.38 -3.35 3.69
CA ALA A 202 23.95 -2.32 4.64
C ALA A 202 24.04 -0.92 4.03
N LYS A 203 25.13 -0.63 3.30
CA LYS A 203 25.26 0.63 2.55
C LYS A 203 24.16 0.77 1.50
N GLU A 204 23.84 -0.30 0.81
CA GLU A 204 22.80 -0.32 -0.22
C GLU A 204 21.38 -0.18 0.38
N PHE A 205 21.13 -0.82 1.52
CA PHE A 205 19.89 -0.63 2.28
C PHE A 205 19.71 0.83 2.68
N ASP A 206 20.73 1.41 3.33
CA ASP A 206 20.73 2.79 3.82
C ASP A 206 20.49 3.80 2.68
N ARG A 207 21.22 3.66 1.57
CA ARG A 207 21.01 4.47 0.35
C ARG A 207 19.55 4.42 -0.11
N ARG A 208 18.99 3.22 -0.22
CA ARG A 208 17.65 2.99 -0.78
C ARG A 208 16.54 3.49 0.13
N VAL A 209 16.63 3.28 1.45
CA VAL A 209 15.60 3.75 2.39
C VAL A 209 15.61 5.27 2.53
N ASN A 210 16.76 5.91 2.32
CA ASN A 210 16.89 7.37 2.24
C ASN A 210 16.53 7.95 0.85
N GLY A 211 16.18 7.10 -0.13
CA GLY A 211 15.72 7.53 -1.46
C GLY A 211 16.82 8.10 -2.37
N GLU A 212 18.09 7.94 -1.97
CA GLU A 212 19.25 8.42 -2.70
C GLU A 212 19.50 7.56 -3.95
N LEU A 213 19.94 8.19 -5.04
CA LEU A 213 20.36 7.47 -6.25
C LEU A 213 21.82 7.00 -6.11
N PRO A 214 22.27 5.99 -6.89
CA PRO A 214 23.67 5.59 -6.93
C PRO A 214 24.59 6.77 -7.28
N LEU A 215 25.79 6.82 -6.69
CA LEU A 215 26.75 7.91 -6.92
C LEU A 215 27.13 8.10 -8.39
N ASN A 216 27.12 7.02 -9.19
CA ASN A 216 27.44 7.05 -10.61
C ASN A 216 26.22 7.28 -11.51
N TRP A 217 25.03 7.52 -10.94
CA TRP A 217 23.77 7.68 -11.69
C TRP A 217 23.88 8.71 -12.81
N GLU A 218 24.30 9.95 -12.49
CA GLU A 218 24.34 11.04 -13.47
C GLU A 218 25.30 10.73 -14.62
N THR A 219 26.46 10.15 -14.30
CA THR A 219 27.48 9.81 -15.30
C THR A 219 27.00 8.69 -16.24
N GLU A 220 26.42 7.61 -15.70
CA GLU A 220 25.93 6.50 -16.53
C GLU A 220 24.68 6.88 -17.33
N ALA A 221 23.78 7.69 -16.76
CA ALA A 221 22.60 8.19 -17.46
C ALA A 221 23.00 9.11 -18.62
N GLN A 222 23.92 10.06 -18.41
CA GLN A 222 24.39 10.96 -19.46
C GLN A 222 25.10 10.20 -20.58
N LYS A 223 25.98 9.25 -20.23
CA LYS A 223 26.67 8.38 -21.19
C LYS A 223 25.69 7.56 -22.03
N PHE A 224 24.61 7.05 -21.42
CA PHE A 224 23.56 6.35 -22.14
C PHE A 224 22.86 7.26 -23.16
N ILE A 225 22.46 8.47 -22.74
CA ILE A 225 21.79 9.46 -23.60
C ILE A 225 22.70 9.87 -24.78
N GLU A 226 23.97 10.20 -24.52
CA GLU A 226 24.94 10.54 -25.56
C GLU A 226 25.17 9.38 -26.53
N GLY A 227 25.21 8.15 -26.03
CA GLY A 227 25.31 6.94 -26.83
C GLY A 227 24.12 6.75 -27.78
N LEU A 228 22.90 7.06 -27.34
CA LEU A 228 21.70 7.04 -28.17
C LEU A 228 21.76 8.14 -29.25
N GLN A 229 22.17 9.36 -28.88
CA GLN A 229 22.27 10.48 -29.81
C GLN A 229 23.31 10.23 -30.91
N ALA A 230 24.41 9.56 -30.58
CA ALA A 230 25.46 9.19 -31.54
C ALA A 230 25.05 8.04 -32.49
N LYS A 231 23.99 7.29 -32.17
CA LYS A 231 23.51 6.12 -32.94
C LYS A 231 22.00 6.20 -33.14
N PRO A 232 21.52 7.07 -34.04
CA PRO A 232 20.08 7.24 -34.28
C PRO A 232 19.40 5.92 -34.65
N ALA A 233 18.24 5.67 -34.05
CA ALA A 233 17.42 4.50 -34.33
C ALA A 233 15.96 4.94 -34.51
N ASN A 234 15.31 4.45 -35.57
CA ASN A 234 13.88 4.67 -35.80
C ASN A 234 13.08 3.57 -35.08
N ILE A 235 12.73 3.84 -33.82
CA ILE A 235 11.98 2.92 -32.96
C ILE A 235 10.84 3.68 -32.27
N ALA A 236 9.76 2.97 -31.93
CA ALA A 236 8.70 3.53 -31.11
C ALA A 236 9.23 3.93 -29.72
N SER A 237 8.70 5.00 -29.13
CA SER A 237 9.07 5.48 -27.79
C SER A 237 8.87 4.41 -26.69
N ARG A 238 7.85 3.54 -26.80
CA ARG A 238 7.69 2.38 -25.91
C ARG A 238 8.90 1.43 -25.93
N LYS A 239 9.51 1.22 -27.11
CA LYS A 239 10.71 0.39 -27.25
C LYS A 239 11.94 1.13 -26.72
N ALA A 240 12.02 2.44 -26.92
CA ALA A 240 13.04 3.27 -26.30
C ALA A 240 12.94 3.22 -24.76
N SER A 241 11.73 3.27 -24.18
CA SER A 241 11.46 3.10 -22.76
C SER A 241 11.97 1.75 -22.24
N GLN A 242 11.70 0.65 -22.95
CA GLN A 242 12.26 -0.66 -22.62
C GLN A 242 13.79 -0.67 -22.65
N ASN A 243 14.41 -0.04 -23.65
CA ASN A 243 15.86 0.05 -23.74
C ASN A 243 16.44 0.86 -22.56
N THR A 244 15.71 1.88 -22.09
CA THR A 244 16.06 2.64 -20.88
C THR A 244 15.94 1.77 -19.63
N LEU A 245 14.89 0.95 -19.48
CA LEU A 245 14.77 -0.03 -18.40
C LEU A 245 15.93 -1.05 -18.42
N GLU A 246 16.32 -1.52 -19.60
CA GLU A 246 17.47 -2.43 -19.78
C GLU A 246 18.82 -1.81 -19.40
N ALA A 247 18.97 -0.51 -19.59
CA ALA A 247 20.17 0.22 -19.17
C ALA A 247 20.15 0.51 -17.66
N PHE A 248 19.05 1.08 -17.16
CA PHE A 248 18.95 1.57 -15.79
C PHE A 248 18.67 0.46 -14.77
N GLY A 249 18.01 -0.62 -15.15
CA GLY A 249 17.79 -1.78 -14.27
C GLY A 249 19.08 -2.42 -13.77
N LYS A 250 20.20 -2.24 -14.49
CA LYS A 250 21.53 -2.72 -14.09
C LYS A 250 22.18 -1.87 -12.99
N ILE A 251 21.74 -0.63 -12.81
CA ILE A 251 22.31 0.32 -11.85
C ILE A 251 21.31 0.76 -10.78
N LEU A 252 20.00 0.53 -10.97
CA LEU A 252 18.94 0.84 -10.01
C LEU A 252 18.31 -0.46 -9.45
N PRO A 253 18.96 -1.15 -8.51
CA PRO A 253 18.39 -2.33 -7.85
C PRO A 253 17.11 -2.02 -7.04
N GLU A 254 16.83 -0.74 -6.75
CA GLU A 254 15.60 -0.29 -6.11
C GLU A 254 14.37 -0.30 -7.03
N PHE A 255 14.50 -0.58 -8.32
CA PHE A 255 13.32 -0.71 -9.17
C PHE A 255 12.39 -1.82 -8.65
N LEU A 256 11.12 -1.46 -8.47
CA LEU A 256 10.04 -2.40 -8.23
C LEU A 256 8.88 -2.04 -9.15
N GLY A 257 8.92 -2.63 -10.33
CA GLY A 257 8.08 -2.23 -11.45
C GLY A 257 6.96 -3.19 -11.77
N GLY A 258 6.08 -2.82 -12.69
CA GLY A 258 5.12 -3.75 -13.25
C GLY A 258 4.19 -3.13 -14.27
N SER A 259 3.30 -3.95 -14.80
CA SER A 259 2.26 -3.55 -15.75
C SER A 259 0.94 -4.23 -15.40
N ALA A 260 -0.16 -3.53 -15.68
CA ALA A 260 -1.51 -4.06 -15.56
C ALA A 260 -1.83 -4.98 -16.75
N ASP A 261 -1.31 -6.21 -16.71
CA ASP A 261 -1.48 -7.27 -17.72
C ASP A 261 -0.99 -6.93 -19.15
N LEU A 262 -0.23 -5.85 -19.30
CA LEU A 262 0.21 -5.32 -20.60
C LEU A 262 1.74 -5.34 -20.75
N ALA A 263 2.45 -6.17 -19.98
CA ALA A 263 3.91 -6.26 -20.03
C ALA A 263 4.51 -6.39 -21.44
N PRO A 264 4.02 -7.29 -22.33
CA PRO A 264 4.55 -7.39 -23.69
C PRO A 264 4.18 -6.20 -24.60
N SER A 265 3.14 -5.44 -24.27
CA SER A 265 2.65 -4.30 -25.07
C SER A 265 3.27 -2.98 -24.63
N ASN A 266 3.38 -2.75 -23.32
CA ASN A 266 4.04 -1.60 -22.71
C ASN A 266 5.57 -1.72 -22.73
N LEU A 267 6.09 -2.96 -22.86
CA LEU A 267 7.52 -3.29 -22.89
C LEU A 267 8.25 -2.95 -21.59
N THR A 268 7.68 -3.40 -20.47
CA THR A 268 8.12 -3.05 -19.11
C THR A 268 9.07 -4.05 -18.47
N MET A 269 9.31 -5.18 -19.13
CA MET A 269 10.30 -6.17 -18.69
C MET A 269 11.63 -5.94 -19.41
N TRP A 270 12.72 -6.07 -18.64
CA TRP A 270 14.10 -6.06 -19.11
C TRP A 270 14.77 -7.40 -18.74
N SER A 271 16.00 -7.62 -19.19
CA SER A 271 16.68 -8.91 -19.06
C SER A 271 16.87 -9.41 -17.62
N GLY A 272 16.87 -8.50 -16.63
CA GLY A 272 16.94 -8.81 -15.19
C GLY A 272 15.62 -8.67 -14.44
N SER A 273 14.48 -8.54 -15.13
CA SER A 273 13.17 -8.57 -14.49
C SER A 273 12.88 -9.94 -13.88
N LYS A 274 12.51 -9.96 -12.59
CA LYS A 274 12.11 -11.15 -11.85
C LYS A 274 10.79 -10.90 -11.12
N SER A 275 9.80 -11.74 -11.37
CA SER A 275 8.49 -11.66 -10.75
C SER A 275 8.56 -11.92 -9.24
N ILE A 276 7.96 -11.03 -8.44
CA ILE A 276 7.80 -11.23 -6.99
C ILE A 276 6.71 -12.24 -6.61
N GLY A 277 6.02 -12.80 -7.61
CA GLY A 277 5.16 -13.97 -7.43
C GLY A 277 5.95 -15.27 -7.39
N ASP A 278 7.12 -15.32 -8.06
CA ASP A 278 7.96 -16.51 -8.16
C ASP A 278 9.16 -16.43 -7.19
N ASP A 279 9.76 -15.25 -7.06
CA ASP A 279 10.88 -14.96 -6.17
C ASP A 279 10.59 -13.68 -5.39
N ASN A 280 10.34 -13.78 -4.08
CA ASN A 280 10.03 -12.63 -3.24
C ASN A 280 11.14 -11.56 -3.25
N ALA A 281 12.39 -11.89 -3.61
CA ALA A 281 13.49 -10.93 -3.74
C ALA A 281 13.53 -10.24 -5.12
N GLY A 282 12.59 -10.54 -6.01
CA GLY A 282 12.46 -9.98 -7.34
C GLY A 282 12.20 -8.47 -7.38
N ASN A 283 11.95 -7.96 -8.58
CA ASN A 283 11.84 -6.53 -8.89
C ASN A 283 10.69 -6.20 -9.86
N TYR A 284 9.83 -7.18 -10.13
CA TYR A 284 8.72 -7.04 -11.08
C TYR A 284 7.41 -7.60 -10.52
N ILE A 285 6.30 -6.92 -10.83
CA ILE A 285 4.96 -7.23 -10.36
C ILE A 285 4.04 -7.42 -11.56
N HIS A 286 3.42 -8.59 -11.65
CA HIS A 286 2.28 -8.82 -12.53
C HIS A 286 1.00 -8.39 -11.79
N TYR A 287 0.51 -7.18 -12.08
CA TYR A 287 -0.64 -6.61 -11.38
C TYR A 287 -1.97 -7.22 -11.82
N GLY A 288 -2.04 -7.84 -13.00
CA GLY A 288 -3.30 -8.16 -13.67
C GLY A 288 -4.03 -6.89 -14.13
N VAL A 289 -5.26 -7.02 -14.63
CA VAL A 289 -6.08 -5.88 -15.11
C VAL A 289 -6.65 -5.10 -13.92
N ARG A 290 -5.79 -4.26 -13.31
CA ARG A 290 -6.02 -3.60 -12.03
C ARG A 290 -5.35 -2.22 -12.00
N GLU A 291 -5.68 -1.33 -12.92
CA GLU A 291 -4.98 -0.06 -13.11
C GLU A 291 -5.04 0.83 -11.86
N PHE A 292 -6.21 0.92 -11.23
CA PHE A 292 -6.39 1.78 -10.06
C PHE A 292 -5.67 1.19 -8.83
N GLY A 293 -5.84 -0.10 -8.61
CA GLY A 293 -5.15 -0.87 -7.57
C GLY A 293 -3.64 -0.83 -7.74
N MET A 294 -3.12 -1.07 -8.95
CA MET A 294 -1.70 -0.98 -9.31
C MET A 294 -1.14 0.38 -8.92
N THR A 295 -1.78 1.47 -9.37
CA THR A 295 -1.29 2.83 -9.17
C THR A 295 -1.31 3.22 -7.69
N ALA A 296 -2.35 2.83 -6.95
CA ALA A 296 -2.40 3.09 -5.51
C ALA A 296 -1.45 2.18 -4.70
N ILE A 297 -1.19 0.96 -5.16
CA ILE A 297 -0.18 0.07 -4.58
C ILE A 297 1.22 0.66 -4.79
N THR A 298 1.56 1.13 -6.00
CA THR A 298 2.86 1.78 -6.25
C THR A 298 3.04 3.04 -5.43
N ASN A 299 1.97 3.78 -5.13
CA ASN A 299 2.02 4.88 -4.16
C ASN A 299 2.41 4.40 -2.75
N GLY A 300 1.86 3.27 -2.30
CA GLY A 300 2.24 2.65 -1.02
C GLY A 300 3.71 2.19 -1.02
N ILE A 301 4.16 1.57 -2.11
CA ILE A 301 5.57 1.16 -2.28
C ILE A 301 6.51 2.38 -2.20
N ALA A 302 6.18 3.49 -2.85
CA ALA A 302 6.97 4.72 -2.79
C ALA A 302 7.02 5.30 -1.36
N LEU A 303 5.88 5.33 -0.67
CA LEU A 303 5.76 5.83 0.70
C LEU A 303 6.47 4.96 1.75
N HIS A 304 6.61 3.65 1.50
CA HIS A 304 7.36 2.76 2.38
C HIS A 304 8.85 3.12 2.45
N GLY A 305 9.43 3.58 1.33
CA GLY A 305 10.88 3.73 1.17
C GLY A 305 11.57 2.42 0.78
N GLY A 306 12.77 2.53 0.22
CA GLY A 306 13.57 1.38 -0.23
C GLY A 306 13.38 1.00 -1.70
N PHE A 307 12.40 1.57 -2.40
CA PHE A 307 12.10 1.28 -3.81
C PHE A 307 11.84 2.53 -4.64
N LEU A 308 12.09 2.41 -5.95
CA LEU A 308 11.65 3.33 -6.99
C LEU A 308 10.60 2.59 -7.83
N PRO A 309 9.29 2.79 -7.57
CA PRO A 309 8.27 2.08 -8.30
C PRO A 309 8.06 2.64 -9.70
N TYR A 310 7.70 1.75 -10.61
CA TYR A 310 7.10 2.12 -11.89
C TYR A 310 5.87 1.27 -12.18
N SER A 311 4.87 1.88 -12.80
CA SER A 311 3.63 1.21 -13.20
C SER A 311 3.27 1.56 -14.64
N ALA A 312 2.62 0.64 -15.34
CA ALA A 312 2.34 0.80 -16.76
C ALA A 312 0.98 0.26 -17.19
N THR A 313 0.37 0.95 -18.14
CA THR A 313 -0.82 0.53 -18.88
C THR A 313 -0.89 1.35 -20.20
N PHE A 314 -1.95 1.21 -20.99
CA PHE A 314 -2.21 2.14 -22.10
C PHE A 314 -2.63 3.50 -21.56
N LEU A 315 -2.29 4.59 -22.28
CA LEU A 315 -2.56 5.95 -21.82
C LEU A 315 -4.05 6.19 -21.56
N MET A 316 -4.93 5.62 -22.38
CA MET A 316 -6.38 5.69 -22.17
C MET A 316 -6.79 5.23 -20.75
N PHE A 317 -6.19 4.16 -20.25
CA PHE A 317 -6.58 3.57 -18.96
C PHE A 317 -6.00 4.30 -17.74
N VAL A 318 -5.30 5.43 -17.93
CA VAL A 318 -5.06 6.38 -16.84
C VAL A 318 -6.37 6.87 -16.21
N GLU A 319 -7.47 6.85 -16.95
CA GLU A 319 -8.79 7.22 -16.44
C GLU A 319 -9.27 6.30 -15.32
N TYR A 320 -9.01 4.99 -15.42
CA TYR A 320 -9.29 4.04 -14.33
C TYR A 320 -8.47 4.37 -13.08
N ALA A 321 -7.23 4.79 -13.25
CA ALA A 321 -6.30 5.07 -12.16
C ALA A 321 -6.25 6.54 -11.73
N ARG A 322 -7.12 7.40 -12.28
CA ARG A 322 -6.90 8.85 -12.32
C ARG A 322 -6.72 9.46 -10.94
N ASN A 323 -7.51 9.01 -9.96
CA ASN A 323 -7.44 9.52 -8.61
C ASN A 323 -6.16 9.04 -7.88
N ALA A 324 -5.68 7.82 -8.13
CA ALA A 324 -4.41 7.37 -7.57
C ALA A 324 -3.21 8.15 -8.14
N VAL A 325 -3.25 8.52 -9.43
CA VAL A 325 -2.25 9.43 -10.04
C VAL A 325 -2.30 10.79 -9.36
N ARG A 326 -3.51 11.34 -9.16
CA ARG A 326 -3.70 12.61 -8.42
C ARG A 326 -3.11 12.53 -7.01
N MET A 327 -3.34 11.43 -6.30
CA MET A 327 -2.80 11.22 -4.96
C MET A 327 -1.27 11.13 -4.95
N ALA A 328 -0.65 10.52 -5.97
CA ALA A 328 0.80 10.50 -6.08
C ALA A 328 1.39 11.92 -6.14
N ALA A 329 0.79 12.77 -6.97
CA ALA A 329 1.19 14.18 -7.07
C ALA A 329 0.94 14.95 -5.76
N LEU A 330 -0.22 14.76 -5.13
CA LEU A 330 -0.58 15.43 -3.87
C LEU A 330 0.38 15.05 -2.73
N MET A 331 0.76 13.77 -2.64
CA MET A 331 1.66 13.25 -1.62
C MET A 331 3.14 13.54 -1.92
N LYS A 332 3.46 14.10 -3.11
CA LYS A 332 4.82 14.43 -3.56
C LYS A 332 5.75 13.22 -3.57
N ILE A 333 5.24 12.08 -4.01
CA ILE A 333 6.00 10.82 -4.02
C ILE A 333 6.63 10.55 -5.39
N ARG A 334 7.80 9.91 -5.39
CA ARG A 334 8.51 9.50 -6.60
C ARG A 334 7.93 8.20 -7.15
N ASN A 335 7.17 8.29 -8.24
CA ASN A 335 6.57 7.15 -8.93
C ASN A 335 6.60 7.41 -10.45
N VAL A 336 7.08 6.44 -11.24
CA VAL A 336 7.18 6.58 -12.71
C VAL A 336 5.99 5.89 -13.37
N PHE A 337 5.16 6.67 -14.06
CA PHE A 337 4.02 6.15 -14.83
C PHE A 337 4.40 5.99 -16.31
N VAL A 338 4.43 4.75 -16.79
CA VAL A 338 4.75 4.41 -18.17
C VAL A 338 3.45 4.17 -18.94
N TYR A 339 2.95 5.23 -19.57
CA TYR A 339 1.77 5.17 -20.44
C TYR A 339 2.20 5.06 -21.90
N THR A 340 1.66 4.06 -22.61
CA THR A 340 1.98 3.78 -24.03
C THR A 340 0.70 3.85 -24.88
N HIS A 341 0.83 3.73 -26.21
CA HIS A 341 -0.29 3.83 -27.15
C HIS A 341 -1.03 5.16 -26.95
N ASP A 342 -0.29 6.24 -27.20
CA ASP A 342 -0.56 7.59 -26.72
C ASP A 342 -1.48 8.42 -27.62
N SER A 343 -1.91 7.87 -28.77
CA SER A 343 -2.69 8.62 -29.76
C SER A 343 -3.44 7.69 -30.71
N ILE A 344 -4.13 8.29 -31.70
CA ILE A 344 -4.68 7.61 -32.89
C ILE A 344 -3.63 6.74 -33.64
N GLY A 345 -2.33 6.96 -33.41
CA GLY A 345 -1.25 6.18 -34.00
C GLY A 345 -1.24 4.70 -33.59
N LEU A 346 -2.01 4.29 -32.59
CA LEU A 346 -2.18 2.87 -32.25
C LEU A 346 -2.98 2.08 -33.29
N GLY A 347 -3.78 2.76 -34.13
CA GLY A 347 -4.52 2.13 -35.23
C GLY A 347 -5.83 1.46 -34.82
N GLU A 348 -5.94 0.17 -35.10
CA GLU A 348 -7.19 -0.57 -35.31
C GLU A 348 -8.04 -0.82 -34.05
N ASP A 349 -7.49 -0.69 -32.83
CA ASP A 349 -8.28 -0.86 -31.60
C ASP A 349 -9.35 0.24 -31.43
N GLY A 350 -9.20 1.36 -32.15
CA GLY A 350 -10.26 2.34 -32.33
C GLY A 350 -10.48 3.31 -31.16
N PRO A 351 -11.59 4.06 -31.18
CA PRO A 351 -11.78 5.26 -30.36
C PRO A 351 -11.86 4.98 -28.85
N THR A 352 -12.12 3.74 -28.44
CA THR A 352 -12.14 3.35 -27.02
C THR A 352 -10.74 3.20 -26.43
N HIS A 353 -9.71 3.10 -27.26
CA HIS A 353 -8.31 2.92 -26.86
C HIS A 353 -7.44 4.12 -27.21
N GLN A 354 -7.85 4.93 -28.19
CA GLN A 354 -7.09 6.06 -28.73
C GLN A 354 -7.22 7.28 -27.81
N PRO A 355 -6.16 7.66 -27.09
CA PRO A 355 -6.18 8.86 -26.25
C PRO A 355 -6.35 10.12 -27.09
N VAL A 356 -7.10 11.09 -26.56
CA VAL A 356 -7.31 12.41 -27.16
C VAL A 356 -7.13 13.51 -26.12
N GLU A 357 -7.75 13.38 -24.95
CA GLU A 357 -7.84 14.41 -23.89
C GLU A 357 -7.09 14.07 -22.60
N GLN A 358 -6.37 12.95 -22.55
CA GLN A 358 -5.73 12.45 -21.32
C GLN A 358 -4.44 13.22 -20.96
N LEU A 359 -3.79 13.86 -21.94
CA LEU A 359 -2.64 14.78 -21.75
C LEU A 359 -3.15 16.20 -21.49
#